data_AF-A0A4Q2ZAE1-F1
#
_entry.id   AF-A0A4Q2ZAE1-F1
#
_cell.length_a   1.000
_cell.length_b   1.000
_cell.length_c   1.000
_cell.angle_alpha   90.00
_cell.angle_beta   90.00
_cell.angle_gamma   90.00
#
_symmetry.space_group_name_H-M   'P 1'
#
loop_
_entity.id
_entity.type
_entity.pdbx_description
1 polymer ?
#
loop_
_entity_poly.entity_id
_entity_poly.type
_entity_poly.pdbx_seq_one_letter_code
_entity_poly.pdbx_strand_id
1 'polypeptide(L)'
;EYWQRLFDGMDEIRSRLTSASREKIYRLMQDQTGIDFNRDNCYAVVMWVVKNANTYFDEQLVTMYETMVEMANVENYVSNKRVFKWERFRYMYQNEKQEATHYRLKVGHRMVLNRCGGLEHRWGTNRGIDERACTFLSDMATVAHNLGFRIIRHDLPREGSVMDSSPFVVRHTPAKGKPESLMRVRVFRNSNLHVQFAPELIHALNVQHGRLKGWLRDDAEAATELEIPAETAARHFTPGFRLTSSALRITAPAA
;
A
#
# COMPACT_ATOMS: atom_id res chain seq x y z
N GLU A 1 1.47 -14.54 -23.87
CA GLU A 1 0.12 -15.10 -23.63
C GLU A 1 0.11 -16.20 -22.55
N TYR A 2 0.84 -17.31 -22.71
CA TYR A 2 0.81 -18.42 -21.72
C TYR A 2 1.27 -18.05 -20.30
N TRP A 3 2.39 -17.32 -20.18
CA TRP A 3 2.89 -16.83 -18.88
C TRP A 3 1.93 -15.89 -18.17
N GLN A 4 1.21 -15.06 -18.93
CA GLN A 4 0.19 -14.16 -18.39
C GLN A 4 -0.97 -14.97 -17.79
N ARG A 5 -1.45 -15.98 -18.50
CA ARG A 5 -2.53 -16.86 -18.02
C ARG A 5 -2.11 -17.65 -16.77
N LEU A 6 -0.84 -18.07 -16.69
CA LEU A 6 -0.29 -18.71 -15.49
C LEU A 6 -0.33 -17.75 -14.30
N PHE A 7 0.13 -16.51 -14.47
CA PHE A 7 0.12 -15.50 -13.41
C PHE A 7 -1.29 -15.07 -13.00
N ASP A 8 -2.21 -14.94 -13.96
CA ASP A 8 -3.62 -14.64 -13.69
C ASP A 8 -4.31 -15.74 -12.88
N GLY A 9 -3.88 -17.00 -13.00
CA GLY A 9 -4.35 -18.10 -12.16
C GLY A 9 -3.85 -18.08 -10.71
N MET A 10 -2.87 -17.24 -10.37
CA MET A 10 -2.30 -17.14 -9.01
C MET A 10 -3.05 -16.14 -8.13
N ASP A 11 -4.38 -16.21 -8.09
CA ASP A 11 -5.23 -15.18 -7.47
C ASP A 11 -4.93 -14.91 -5.99
N GLU A 12 -4.56 -15.93 -5.22
CA GLU A 12 -4.17 -15.80 -3.80
C GLU A 12 -2.97 -14.87 -3.57
N ILE A 13 -2.06 -14.80 -4.54
CA ILE A 13 -0.89 -13.91 -4.51
C ILE A 13 -1.21 -12.61 -5.25
N ARG A 14 -1.74 -12.72 -6.47
CA ARG A 14 -2.03 -11.59 -7.36
C ARG A 14 -2.95 -10.56 -6.71
N SER A 15 -3.99 -10.99 -6.00
CA SER A 15 -4.94 -10.10 -5.33
C SER A 15 -4.34 -9.30 -4.17
N ARG A 16 -3.14 -9.67 -3.71
CA ARG A 16 -2.38 -9.07 -2.61
C ARG A 16 -1.22 -8.21 -3.09
N LEU A 17 -1.00 -8.14 -4.40
CA LEU A 17 0.05 -7.33 -5.00
C LEU A 17 -0.55 -6.03 -5.55
N THR A 18 0.13 -4.92 -5.27
CA THR A 18 -0.17 -3.64 -5.93
C THR A 18 0.07 -3.76 -7.44
N SER A 19 -0.48 -2.82 -8.20
CA SER A 19 -0.38 -2.80 -9.66
C SER A 19 1.09 -2.75 -10.12
N ALA A 20 1.93 -1.95 -9.45
CA ALA A 20 3.37 -1.91 -9.72
C ALA A 20 4.09 -3.23 -9.41
N SER A 21 3.76 -3.89 -8.29
CA SER A 21 4.37 -5.18 -7.92
C SER A 21 3.96 -6.30 -8.87
N ARG A 22 2.69 -6.33 -9.30
CA ARG A 22 2.20 -7.27 -10.33
C ARG A 22 2.95 -7.11 -11.64
N GLU A 23 3.09 -5.88 -12.10
CA GLU A 23 3.84 -5.57 -13.32
C GLU A 23 5.32 -5.95 -13.20
N LYS A 24 5.97 -5.69 -12.06
CA LYS A 24 7.37 -6.07 -11.81
C LYS A 24 7.56 -7.59 -11.86
N ILE A 25 6.69 -8.37 -11.23
CA ILE A 25 6.74 -9.84 -11.29
C ILE A 25 6.47 -10.33 -12.72
N TYR A 26 5.47 -9.76 -13.38
CA TYR A 26 5.13 -10.11 -14.75
C TYR A 26 6.30 -9.87 -15.71
N ARG A 27 6.94 -8.69 -15.63
CA ARG A 27 8.15 -8.39 -16.41
C ARG A 27 9.28 -9.34 -16.11
N LEU A 28 9.53 -9.70 -14.84
CA LEU A 28 10.55 -10.69 -14.50
C LEU A 28 10.26 -12.06 -15.12
N MET A 29 8.99 -12.47 -15.19
CA MET A 29 8.59 -13.69 -15.90
C MET A 29 8.78 -13.57 -17.42
N GLN A 30 8.53 -12.40 -17.99
CA GLN A 30 8.71 -12.13 -19.42
C GLN A 30 10.18 -11.92 -19.82
N ASP A 31 11.01 -11.32 -19.00
CA ASP A 31 12.42 -11.06 -19.34
C ASP A 31 13.25 -12.35 -19.25
N GLN A 32 12.76 -13.34 -18.50
CA GLN A 32 13.27 -14.71 -18.49
C GLN A 32 12.79 -15.55 -19.70
N THR A 33 12.19 -14.96 -20.73
CA THR A 33 11.60 -15.64 -21.93
C THR A 33 12.58 -16.38 -22.84
N GLY A 34 13.85 -16.49 -22.50
CA GLY A 34 14.70 -17.56 -23.05
C GLY A 34 14.25 -18.96 -22.60
N ILE A 35 13.28 -19.04 -21.68
CA ILE A 35 12.76 -20.26 -21.08
C ILE A 35 11.44 -20.66 -21.77
N ASP A 36 11.44 -21.83 -22.41
CA ASP A 36 10.25 -22.41 -23.04
C ASP A 36 9.11 -22.60 -22.04
N PHE A 37 7.87 -22.36 -22.48
CA PHE A 37 6.69 -22.64 -21.66
C PHE A 37 6.46 -24.16 -21.59
N ASN A 38 7.01 -24.81 -20.57
CA ASN A 38 6.83 -26.23 -20.28
C ASN A 38 6.55 -26.45 -18.78
N ARG A 39 6.16 -27.68 -18.42
CA ARG A 39 5.75 -28.04 -17.05
C ARG A 39 6.79 -27.67 -15.99
N ASP A 40 8.05 -28.02 -16.23
CA ASP A 40 9.12 -27.85 -15.25
C ASP A 40 9.43 -26.37 -15.03
N ASN A 41 9.42 -25.60 -16.12
CA ASN A 41 9.62 -24.16 -16.08
C ASN A 41 8.44 -23.44 -15.40
N CYS A 42 7.20 -23.86 -15.65
CA CYS A 42 6.04 -23.33 -14.92
C CYS A 42 6.16 -23.58 -13.41
N TYR A 43 6.56 -24.79 -13.01
CA TYR A 43 6.77 -25.12 -11.60
C TYR A 43 7.87 -24.27 -10.97
N ALA A 44 9.01 -24.11 -11.65
CA ALA A 44 10.11 -23.29 -11.19
C ALA A 44 9.69 -21.82 -10.97
N VAL A 45 8.94 -21.25 -11.91
CA VAL A 45 8.43 -19.87 -11.83
C VAL A 45 7.44 -19.71 -10.67
N VAL A 46 6.48 -20.62 -10.52
CA VAL A 46 5.53 -20.59 -9.40
C VAL A 46 6.27 -20.64 -8.05
N MET A 47 7.23 -21.56 -7.93
CA MET A 47 8.04 -21.68 -6.72
C MET A 47 8.86 -20.42 -6.45
N TRP A 48 9.39 -19.78 -7.49
CA TRP A 48 10.09 -18.50 -7.35
C TRP A 48 9.14 -17.40 -6.90
N VAL A 49 7.95 -17.28 -7.47
CA VAL A 49 6.94 -16.29 -7.07
C VAL A 49 6.58 -16.47 -5.60
N VAL A 50 6.29 -17.71 -5.15
CA VAL A 50 5.93 -17.96 -3.75
C VAL A 50 7.08 -17.60 -2.79
N LYS A 51 8.33 -17.96 -3.15
CA LYS A 51 9.51 -17.65 -2.34
C LYS A 51 9.73 -16.14 -2.17
N ASN A 52 9.43 -15.35 -3.20
CA ASN A 52 9.73 -13.92 -3.22
C ASN A 52 8.53 -13.03 -2.88
N ALA A 53 7.30 -13.52 -2.94
CA ALA A 53 6.08 -12.71 -2.76
C ALA A 53 6.05 -11.94 -1.43
N ASN A 54 6.55 -12.54 -0.35
CA ASN A 54 6.65 -11.88 0.95
C ASN A 54 7.52 -10.61 0.91
N THR A 55 8.60 -10.61 0.12
CA THR A 55 9.44 -9.42 -0.10
C THR A 55 8.67 -8.34 -0.86
N TYR A 56 7.91 -8.71 -1.89
CA TYR A 56 7.07 -7.76 -2.61
C TYR A 56 5.96 -7.14 -1.74
N PHE A 57 5.38 -7.91 -0.81
CA PHE A 57 4.41 -7.39 0.15
C PHE A 57 5.00 -6.33 1.08
N ASP A 58 6.27 -6.49 1.47
CA ASP A 58 6.98 -5.50 2.28
C ASP A 58 7.37 -4.27 1.45
N GLU A 59 7.97 -4.48 0.27
CA GLU A 59 8.38 -3.41 -0.65
C GLU A 59 7.21 -2.51 -1.04
N GLN A 60 6.04 -3.09 -1.36
CA GLN A 60 4.87 -2.32 -1.76
C GLN A 60 4.28 -1.50 -0.62
N LEU A 61 4.35 -2.01 0.63
CA LEU A 61 3.89 -1.26 1.80
C LEU A 61 4.79 -0.04 2.00
N VAL A 62 6.12 -0.25 1.98
CA VAL A 62 7.09 0.84 2.11
C VAL A 62 6.91 1.87 0.98
N THR A 63 6.81 1.42 -0.26
CA THR A 63 6.61 2.29 -1.43
C THR A 63 5.32 3.11 -1.31
N MET A 64 4.23 2.47 -0.90
CA MET A 64 2.95 3.13 -0.69
C MET A 64 3.03 4.17 0.42
N TYR A 65 3.66 3.82 1.53
CA TYR A 65 3.89 4.73 2.66
C TYR A 65 4.68 5.96 2.20
N GLU A 66 5.81 5.76 1.51
CA GLU A 66 6.68 6.83 1.02
C GLU A 66 6.01 7.75 -0.02
N THR A 67 5.02 7.24 -0.77
CA THR A 67 4.20 8.05 -1.68
C THR A 67 3.35 9.07 -0.90
N MET A 68 2.95 8.76 0.33
CA MET A 68 2.19 9.66 1.20
C MET A 68 3.06 10.62 2.02
N VAL A 69 4.38 10.41 2.03
CA VAL A 69 5.35 11.23 2.77
C VAL A 69 5.54 12.56 2.07
N GLU A 70 4.76 13.54 2.53
CA GLU A 70 4.89 14.96 2.24
C GLU A 70 5.01 15.69 3.57
N MET A 71 5.72 16.83 3.61
CA MET A 71 5.96 17.61 4.83
C MET A 71 4.67 17.88 5.64
N ALA A 72 3.55 18.10 4.95
CA ALA A 72 2.26 18.35 5.59
C ALA A 72 1.68 17.10 6.29
N ASN A 73 2.01 15.91 5.81
CA ASN A 73 1.42 14.64 6.21
C ASN A 73 2.20 13.91 7.31
N VAL A 74 3.44 14.32 7.60
CA VAL A 74 4.34 13.63 8.54
C VAL A 74 4.70 14.46 9.76
N GLU A 75 5.09 13.77 10.82
CA GLU A 75 5.67 14.31 12.04
C GLU A 75 6.78 13.38 12.56
N ASN A 76 7.68 13.92 13.38
CA ASN A 76 8.78 13.12 13.93
C ASN A 76 8.27 12.14 14.98
N TYR A 77 8.99 11.02 15.11
CA TYR A 77 8.93 10.18 16.31
C TYR A 77 9.33 10.99 17.54
N VAL A 78 8.96 10.51 18.73
CA VAL A 78 9.23 11.20 20.00
C VAL A 78 10.71 11.51 20.17
N SER A 79 11.58 10.53 19.90
CA SER A 79 13.04 10.69 19.95
C SER A 79 13.57 11.78 19.00
N ASN A 80 12.90 11.97 17.86
CA ASN A 80 13.36 12.87 16.80
C ASN A 80 12.73 14.27 16.82
N LYS A 81 11.79 14.56 17.73
CA LYS A 81 11.10 15.88 17.83
C LYS A 81 12.07 17.07 17.98
N ARG A 82 13.23 16.87 18.63
CA ARG A 82 14.23 17.94 18.87
C ARG A 82 15.35 18.03 17.84
N VAL A 83 15.58 16.98 17.07
CA VAL A 83 16.75 16.83 16.18
C VAL A 83 16.42 17.28 14.76
N PHE A 84 15.24 16.91 14.26
CA PHE A 84 14.86 17.18 12.88
C PHE A 84 13.84 18.31 12.80
N LYS A 85 14.18 19.38 12.07
CA LYS A 85 13.22 20.41 11.68
C LYS A 85 12.82 20.19 10.23
N TRP A 86 11.52 20.10 9.98
CA TRP A 86 10.94 19.86 8.66
C TRP A 86 11.08 21.04 7.68
N GLU A 87 11.83 22.10 8.01
CA GLU A 87 11.92 23.34 7.22
C GLU A 87 12.46 23.14 5.80
N ARG A 88 13.16 22.03 5.51
CA ARG A 88 13.80 21.77 4.21
C ARG A 88 13.19 20.64 3.37
N PHE A 89 12.13 19.99 3.84
CA PHE A 89 11.53 18.80 3.19
C PHE A 89 10.74 19.08 1.89
N ARG A 90 10.90 20.26 1.27
CA ARG A 90 10.27 20.62 0.00
C ARG A 90 11.35 21.20 -0.92
N TYR A 91 11.26 20.83 -2.19
CA TYR A 91 12.24 21.04 -3.28
C TYR A 91 13.23 19.90 -3.44
N MET A 92 13.09 19.19 -4.57
CA MET A 92 13.97 18.34 -5.39
C MET A 92 15.40 17.92 -4.95
N TYR A 93 15.86 18.19 -3.74
CA TYR A 93 17.10 17.68 -3.18
C TYR A 93 16.83 16.27 -2.63
N GLN A 94 16.99 15.27 -3.50
CA GLN A 94 16.91 13.84 -3.15
C GLN A 94 17.82 13.49 -1.96
N ASN A 95 18.88 14.25 -1.74
CA ASN A 95 19.89 14.03 -0.71
C ASN A 95 19.31 14.14 0.71
N GLU A 96 18.42 15.10 1.01
CA GLU A 96 17.89 15.27 2.38
C GLU A 96 16.74 14.30 2.71
N LYS A 97 16.04 13.74 1.70
CA LYS A 97 15.07 12.65 1.90
C LYS A 97 15.74 11.36 2.40
N GLN A 98 17.03 11.19 2.13
CA GLN A 98 17.82 10.03 2.56
C GLN A 98 18.28 10.15 4.02
N GLU A 99 18.36 11.36 4.57
CA GLU A 99 18.82 11.60 5.94
C GLU A 99 17.69 11.62 6.97
N ALA A 100 16.47 11.94 6.55
CA ALA A 100 15.30 11.93 7.42
C ALA A 100 14.93 10.50 7.82
N THR A 101 15.04 10.19 9.11
CA THR A 101 14.68 8.89 9.70
C THR A 101 13.75 9.07 10.89
N HIS A 102 13.08 7.99 11.30
CA HIS A 102 12.19 7.96 12.48
C HIS A 102 11.12 9.06 12.45
N TYR A 103 10.25 8.98 11.45
CA TYR A 103 9.07 9.83 11.29
C TYR A 103 7.83 8.99 11.02
N ARG A 104 6.66 9.52 11.37
CA ARG A 104 5.36 8.89 11.21
C ARG A 104 4.40 9.74 10.37
N LEU A 105 3.44 9.10 9.72
CA LEU A 105 2.27 9.78 9.18
C LEU A 105 1.38 10.28 10.32
N LYS A 106 0.84 11.49 10.16
CA LYS A 106 -0.10 12.10 11.11
C LYS A 106 -1.41 11.33 11.16
N VAL A 107 -1.85 11.02 12.38
CA VAL A 107 -3.09 10.28 12.64
C VAL A 107 -4.28 11.26 12.68
N GLY A 108 -5.42 10.87 12.11
CA GLY A 108 -6.67 11.64 12.17
C GLY A 108 -6.71 12.92 11.31
N HIS A 109 -5.61 13.25 10.63
CA HIS A 109 -5.55 14.42 9.74
C HIS A 109 -5.94 14.09 8.30
N ARG A 110 -6.33 15.12 7.54
CA ARG A 110 -6.53 15.02 6.10
C ARG A 110 -5.19 15.14 5.39
N MET A 111 -4.70 14.05 4.83
CA MET A 111 -3.47 14.04 4.05
C MET A 111 -3.69 14.68 2.69
N VAL A 112 -2.73 15.48 2.24
CA VAL A 112 -2.69 16.06 0.90
C VAL A 112 -1.66 15.28 0.10
N LEU A 113 -2.12 14.55 -0.90
CA LEU A 113 -1.30 13.70 -1.75
C LEU A 113 -1.15 14.38 -3.10
N ASN A 114 0.08 14.78 -3.42
CA ASN A 114 0.42 15.32 -4.73
C ASN A 114 0.86 14.16 -5.63
N ARG A 115 0.75 14.32 -6.96
CA ARG A 115 1.27 13.36 -7.95
C ARG A 115 0.61 11.97 -7.91
N CYS A 116 -0.52 11.83 -7.20
CA CYS A 116 -1.30 10.60 -7.15
C CYS A 116 -2.47 10.60 -8.15
N GLY A 117 -2.54 11.59 -9.04
CA GLY A 117 -3.68 11.79 -9.93
C GLY A 117 -4.76 12.70 -9.32
N GLY A 118 -5.83 12.94 -10.07
CA GLY A 118 -6.90 13.86 -9.67
C GLY A 118 -8.03 13.89 -10.70
N LEU A 119 -8.68 15.05 -10.86
CA LEU A 119 -9.69 15.21 -11.91
C LEU A 119 -9.00 15.52 -13.24
N GLU A 120 -9.20 14.66 -14.24
CA GLU A 120 -8.78 14.92 -15.61
C GLU A 120 -9.74 15.92 -16.26
N HIS A 121 -9.17 17.03 -16.69
CA HIS A 121 -9.88 18.06 -17.44
C HIS A 121 -9.06 18.43 -18.67
N ARG A 122 -9.62 18.20 -19.87
CA ARG A 122 -8.98 18.55 -21.13
C ARG A 122 -9.94 19.37 -22.00
N TRP A 123 -9.54 20.59 -22.32
CA TRP A 123 -10.18 21.43 -23.35
C TRP A 123 -11.69 21.60 -23.12
N GLY A 124 -12.09 21.84 -21.87
CA GLY A 124 -13.50 22.01 -21.48
C GLY A 124 -14.28 20.71 -21.26
N THR A 125 -13.69 19.55 -21.54
CA THR A 125 -14.30 18.25 -21.25
C THR A 125 -13.81 17.74 -19.90
N ASN A 126 -14.76 17.53 -18.99
CA ASN A 126 -14.51 16.86 -17.72
C ASN A 126 -14.58 15.35 -17.92
N ARG A 127 -13.46 14.66 -17.73
CA ARG A 127 -13.38 13.20 -17.85
C ARG A 127 -13.49 12.51 -16.50
N GLY A 128 -13.61 13.28 -15.41
CA GLY A 128 -13.70 12.78 -14.05
C GLY A 128 -12.34 12.37 -13.48
N ILE A 129 -12.34 11.49 -12.49
CA ILE A 129 -11.13 10.97 -11.85
C ILE A 129 -10.23 10.21 -12.85
N ASP A 130 -8.93 10.51 -12.83
CA ASP A 130 -7.94 9.90 -13.71
C ASP A 130 -7.55 8.48 -13.26
N GLU A 131 -7.04 7.68 -14.20
CA GLU A 131 -6.63 6.29 -13.97
C GLU A 131 -5.55 6.17 -12.88
N ARG A 132 -4.66 7.17 -12.76
CA ARG A 132 -3.59 7.18 -11.74
C ARG A 132 -4.17 7.27 -10.33
N ALA A 133 -5.18 8.11 -10.11
CA ALA A 133 -5.87 8.17 -8.83
C ALA A 133 -6.62 6.89 -8.51
N CYS A 134 -7.31 6.30 -9.50
CA CYS A 134 -7.94 4.99 -9.33
C CYS A 134 -6.94 3.89 -8.97
N THR A 135 -5.77 3.90 -9.61
CA THR A 135 -4.68 2.94 -9.35
C THR A 135 -4.12 3.13 -7.94
N PHE A 136 -3.82 4.37 -7.53
CA PHE A 136 -3.34 4.66 -6.18
C PHE A 136 -4.32 4.17 -5.11
N LEU A 137 -5.62 4.46 -5.26
CA LEU A 137 -6.65 4.04 -4.30
C LEU A 137 -6.84 2.52 -4.26
N SER A 138 -6.73 1.86 -5.41
CA SER A 138 -6.81 0.39 -5.51
C SER A 138 -5.59 -0.29 -4.89
N ASP A 139 -4.40 0.27 -5.10
CA ASP A 139 -3.16 -0.22 -4.49
C ASP A 139 -3.17 0.02 -2.98
N MET A 140 -3.68 1.16 -2.51
CA MET A 140 -3.89 1.44 -1.09
C MET A 140 -4.84 0.44 -0.44
N ALA A 141 -5.96 0.13 -1.11
CA ALA A 141 -6.90 -0.89 -0.66
C ALA A 141 -6.25 -2.28 -0.58
N THR A 142 -5.33 -2.59 -1.50
CA THR A 142 -4.57 -3.85 -1.51
C THR A 142 -3.60 -3.92 -0.33
N VAL A 143 -2.86 -2.85 -0.05
CA VAL A 143 -1.98 -2.77 1.13
C VAL A 143 -2.78 -2.87 2.42
N ALA A 144 -3.88 -2.13 2.54
CA ALA A 144 -4.78 -2.23 3.69
C ALA A 144 -5.35 -3.65 3.84
N HIS A 145 -5.68 -4.33 2.75
CA HIS A 145 -6.12 -5.72 2.79
C HIS A 145 -5.06 -6.66 3.37
N ASN A 146 -3.80 -6.48 2.99
CA ASN A 146 -2.69 -7.26 3.54
C ASN A 146 -2.45 -6.95 5.03
N LEU A 147 -2.83 -5.77 5.50
CA LEU A 147 -2.81 -5.40 6.92
C LEU A 147 -4.04 -5.91 7.71
N GLY A 148 -4.94 -6.67 7.07
CA GLY A 148 -6.09 -7.29 7.72
C GLY A 148 -7.41 -6.54 7.56
N PHE A 149 -7.45 -5.43 6.81
CA PHE A 149 -8.68 -4.68 6.56
C PHE A 149 -9.48 -5.32 5.40
N ARG A 150 -10.71 -5.77 5.65
CA ARG A 150 -11.56 -6.34 4.59
C ARG A 150 -12.25 -5.24 3.79
N ILE A 151 -11.63 -4.83 2.68
CA ILE A 151 -12.10 -3.69 1.88
C ILE A 151 -13.34 -4.03 1.07
N ILE A 152 -14.29 -3.08 1.05
CA ILE A 152 -15.45 -3.13 0.17
C ILE A 152 -15.05 -2.60 -1.21
N ARG A 153 -14.63 -3.52 -2.10
CA ARG A 153 -14.03 -3.16 -3.40
C ARG A 153 -14.95 -2.36 -4.32
N HIS A 154 -16.28 -2.47 -4.18
CA HIS A 154 -17.21 -1.70 -5.00
C HIS A 154 -17.30 -0.21 -4.61
N ASP A 155 -16.75 0.18 -3.46
CA ASP A 155 -16.63 1.60 -3.10
C ASP A 155 -15.46 2.30 -3.81
N LEU A 156 -14.53 1.55 -4.42
CA LEU A 156 -13.40 2.12 -5.15
C LEU A 156 -13.90 2.78 -6.46
N PRO A 157 -13.41 3.98 -6.80
CA PRO A 157 -13.84 4.68 -7.99
C PRO A 157 -13.32 3.97 -9.25
N ARG A 158 -14.11 4.03 -10.32
CA ARG A 158 -13.64 3.71 -11.67
C ARG A 158 -13.23 5.00 -12.36
N GLU A 159 -12.38 4.89 -13.38
CA GLU A 159 -12.03 6.03 -14.20
C GLU A 159 -13.30 6.75 -14.67
N GLY A 160 -13.31 8.07 -14.52
CA GLY A 160 -14.44 8.93 -14.86
C GLY A 160 -15.70 8.80 -13.99
N SER A 161 -15.71 7.95 -12.94
CA SER A 161 -16.89 7.81 -12.07
C SER A 161 -17.08 8.98 -11.09
N VAL A 162 -16.05 9.79 -10.87
CA VAL A 162 -16.08 10.96 -9.97
C VAL A 162 -15.84 12.22 -10.78
N MET A 163 -16.87 13.08 -10.89
CA MET A 163 -16.86 14.23 -11.79
C MET A 163 -16.49 15.55 -11.11
N ASP A 164 -16.50 15.60 -9.77
CA ASP A 164 -16.23 16.82 -9.03
C ASP A 164 -15.46 16.52 -7.73
N SER A 165 -15.22 17.55 -6.92
CA SER A 165 -14.50 17.42 -5.65
C SER A 165 -15.36 16.95 -4.48
N SER A 166 -16.56 16.41 -4.75
CA SER A 166 -17.41 15.83 -3.71
C SER A 166 -16.72 14.63 -3.07
N PRO A 167 -16.77 14.52 -1.73
CA PRO A 167 -16.14 13.40 -1.05
C PRO A 167 -16.88 12.09 -1.30
N PHE A 168 -16.13 11.03 -1.58
CA PHE A 168 -16.62 9.65 -1.50
C PHE A 168 -15.88 8.90 -0.39
N VAL A 169 -16.45 7.77 0.04
CA VAL A 169 -15.93 6.98 1.16
C VAL A 169 -15.70 5.55 0.70
N VAL A 170 -14.50 5.05 0.94
CA VAL A 170 -14.17 3.62 0.82
C VAL A 170 -14.25 2.99 2.19
N ARG A 171 -15.04 1.92 2.31
CA ARG A 171 -15.30 1.25 3.58
C ARG A 171 -14.52 -0.06 3.72
N HIS A 172 -14.35 -0.50 4.97
CA HIS A 172 -13.94 -1.85 5.30
C HIS A 172 -14.96 -2.50 6.24
N THR A 173 -14.94 -3.84 6.29
CA THR A 173 -15.77 -4.62 7.21
C THR A 173 -14.89 -5.16 8.34
N PRO A 174 -15.03 -4.67 9.58
CA PRO A 174 -14.37 -5.28 10.75
C PRO A 174 -14.77 -6.74 10.92
N ALA A 175 -13.96 -7.53 11.64
CA ALA A 175 -14.27 -8.93 11.91
C ALA A 175 -15.60 -9.13 12.67
N LYS A 176 -15.96 -8.15 13.51
CA LYS A 176 -17.25 -8.07 14.20
C LYS A 176 -17.74 -6.63 14.05
N GLY A 177 -18.83 -6.42 13.33
CA GLY A 177 -19.43 -5.09 13.22
C GLY A 177 -20.02 -4.79 11.85
N LYS A 178 -20.46 -3.53 11.71
CA LYS A 178 -20.97 -2.98 10.45
C LYS A 178 -19.81 -2.40 9.64
N PRO A 179 -19.99 -2.19 8.32
CA PRO A 179 -19.00 -1.48 7.52
C PRO A 179 -18.64 -0.11 8.09
N GLU A 180 -17.34 0.15 8.19
CA GLU A 180 -16.76 1.40 8.72
C GLU A 180 -15.95 2.12 7.63
N SER A 181 -15.79 3.43 7.77
CA SER A 181 -15.01 4.24 6.82
C SER A 181 -13.52 3.92 6.95
N LEU A 182 -12.90 3.36 5.89
CA LEU A 182 -11.45 3.20 5.80
C LEU A 182 -10.77 4.51 5.38
N MET A 183 -11.33 5.15 4.36
CA MET A 183 -10.83 6.42 3.85
C MET A 183 -11.93 7.25 3.22
N ARG A 184 -11.92 8.55 3.49
CA ARG A 184 -12.74 9.57 2.82
C ARG A 184 -11.85 10.34 1.86
N VAL A 185 -12.21 10.34 0.58
CA VAL A 185 -11.38 10.86 -0.51
C VAL A 185 -12.06 12.04 -1.17
N ARG A 186 -11.31 13.10 -1.45
CA ARG A 186 -11.70 14.18 -2.36
C ARG A 186 -10.65 14.31 -3.46
N VAL A 187 -11.11 14.42 -4.69
CA VAL A 187 -10.27 14.60 -5.88
C VAL A 187 -10.28 16.05 -6.32
N PHE A 188 -9.15 16.57 -6.80
CA PHE A 188 -9.02 17.96 -7.22
C PHE A 188 -8.42 18.07 -8.63
N ARG A 189 -8.74 19.17 -9.32
CA ARG A 189 -8.27 19.46 -10.69
C ARG A 189 -6.77 19.72 -10.78
N ASN A 190 -6.11 20.05 -9.68
CA ASN A 190 -4.66 20.24 -9.63
C ASN A 190 -3.87 18.93 -9.45
N SER A 191 -4.46 17.77 -9.82
CA SER A 191 -3.84 16.45 -9.66
C SER A 191 -3.47 16.11 -8.21
N ASN A 192 -4.26 16.61 -7.26
CA ASN A 192 -4.13 16.29 -5.85
C ASN A 192 -5.32 15.46 -5.36
N LEU A 193 -5.03 14.58 -4.41
CA LEU A 193 -6.02 13.88 -3.62
C LEU A 193 -5.95 14.38 -2.19
N HIS A 194 -7.10 14.67 -1.59
CA HIS A 194 -7.19 14.82 -0.15
C HIS A 194 -7.82 13.57 0.44
N VAL A 195 -7.07 12.86 1.27
CA VAL A 195 -7.50 11.60 1.86
C VAL A 195 -7.49 11.72 3.37
N GLN A 196 -8.63 11.44 3.99
CA GLN A 196 -8.72 11.26 5.43
C GLN A 196 -8.88 9.77 5.72
N PHE A 197 -7.84 9.18 6.27
CA PHE A 197 -7.81 7.76 6.62
C PHE A 197 -8.41 7.52 8.00
N ALA A 198 -8.91 6.30 8.21
CA ALA A 198 -9.21 5.79 9.54
C ALA A 198 -7.93 5.82 10.40
N PRO A 199 -7.99 6.31 11.65
CA PRO A 199 -6.84 6.33 12.55
C PRO A 199 -6.15 4.97 12.67
N GLU A 200 -6.94 3.90 12.76
CA GLU A 200 -6.45 2.52 12.87
C GLU A 200 -5.57 2.09 11.70
N LEU A 201 -5.92 2.49 10.47
CA LEU A 201 -5.10 2.18 9.30
C LEU A 201 -3.75 2.91 9.34
N ILE A 202 -3.74 4.17 9.80
CA ILE A 202 -2.50 4.94 9.92
C ILE A 202 -1.60 4.37 11.02
N HIS A 203 -2.17 3.92 12.13
CA HIS A 203 -1.43 3.19 13.15
C HIS A 203 -0.78 1.93 12.57
N ALA A 204 -1.54 1.11 11.84
CA ALA A 204 -1.03 -0.09 11.18
C ALA A 204 0.14 0.22 10.23
N LEU A 205 -0.02 1.24 9.38
CA LEU A 205 1.00 1.69 8.43
C LEU A 205 2.26 2.19 9.14
N ASN A 206 2.13 3.05 10.15
CA ASN A 206 3.27 3.62 10.88
C ASN A 206 4.08 2.52 11.59
N VAL A 207 3.41 1.58 12.26
CA VAL A 207 4.07 0.48 12.96
C VAL A 207 4.80 -0.43 11.97
N GLN A 208 4.11 -0.86 10.90
CA GLN A 208 4.71 -1.75 9.90
C GLN A 208 5.86 -1.09 9.13
N HIS A 209 5.70 0.17 8.74
CA HIS A 209 6.77 0.92 8.07
C HIS A 209 8.00 1.07 8.99
N GLY A 210 7.80 1.50 10.23
CA GLY A 210 8.89 1.63 11.20
C GLY A 210 9.62 0.32 11.44
N ARG A 211 8.88 -0.80 11.59
CA ARG A 211 9.47 -2.13 11.72
C ARG A 211 10.26 -2.54 10.47
N LEU A 212 9.70 -2.38 9.27
CA LEU A 212 10.36 -2.75 8.01
C LEU A 212 11.60 -1.90 7.72
N LYS A 213 11.62 -0.64 8.16
CA LYS A 213 12.81 0.23 8.10
C LYS A 213 13.83 -0.04 9.21
N GLY A 214 13.51 -0.91 10.18
CA GLY A 214 14.35 -1.16 11.35
C GLY A 214 14.38 -0.01 12.37
N TRP A 215 13.43 0.93 12.27
CA TRP A 215 13.28 2.07 13.18
C TRP A 215 12.55 1.70 14.48
N LEU A 216 11.78 0.61 14.45
CA LEU A 216 11.08 0.06 15.60
C LEU A 216 11.46 -1.41 15.76
N ARG A 217 11.98 -1.80 16.92
CA ARG A 217 12.50 -3.13 17.22
C ARG A 217 11.45 -4.04 17.85
N ASP A 218 10.57 -3.47 18.65
CA ASP A 218 9.48 -4.17 19.33
C ASP A 218 8.22 -3.30 19.47
N ASP A 219 7.15 -3.91 19.97
CA ASP A 219 5.85 -3.27 20.16
C ASP A 219 5.84 -2.25 21.30
N ALA A 220 6.67 -2.41 22.33
CA ALA A 220 6.82 -1.45 23.41
C ALA A 220 7.49 -0.15 22.94
N GLU A 221 8.54 -0.26 22.13
CA GLU A 221 9.19 0.87 21.44
C GLU A 221 8.21 1.54 20.48
N ALA A 222 7.44 0.76 19.71
CA ALA A 222 6.40 1.30 18.83
C ALA A 222 5.34 2.10 19.59
N ALA A 223 4.86 1.61 20.75
CA ALA A 223 3.90 2.33 21.58
C ALA A 223 4.45 3.67 22.06
N THR A 224 5.72 3.68 22.47
CA THR A 224 6.41 4.86 23.00
C THR A 224 6.69 5.89 21.90
N GLU A 225 7.32 5.47 20.80
CA GLU A 225 7.76 6.37 19.71
C GLU A 225 6.58 6.90 18.89
N LEU A 226 5.53 6.10 18.73
CA LEU A 226 4.32 6.47 17.99
C LEU A 226 3.23 7.08 18.89
N GLU A 227 3.45 7.15 20.21
CA GLU A 227 2.48 7.69 21.19
C GLU A 227 1.08 7.04 21.03
N ILE A 228 1.05 5.71 20.87
CA ILE A 228 -0.17 4.91 20.69
C ILE A 228 -0.38 3.94 21.86
N PRO A 229 -1.61 3.47 22.10
CA PRO A 229 -1.85 2.44 23.10
C PRO A 229 -1.02 1.18 22.84
N ALA A 230 -0.49 0.57 23.91
CA ALA A 230 0.32 -0.65 23.81
C ALA A 230 -0.41 -1.79 23.10
N GLU A 231 -1.72 -1.93 23.31
CA GLU A 231 -2.54 -2.93 22.62
C GLU A 231 -2.63 -2.68 21.10
N THR A 232 -2.70 -1.41 20.69
CA THR A 232 -2.68 -1.03 19.26
C THR A 232 -1.30 -1.30 18.66
N ALA A 233 -0.22 -1.00 19.38
CA ALA A 233 1.14 -1.28 18.95
C ALA A 233 1.35 -2.79 18.77
N ALA A 234 1.05 -3.61 19.79
CA ALA A 234 1.22 -5.05 19.77
C ALA A 234 0.46 -5.72 18.61
N ARG A 235 -0.81 -5.31 18.43
CA ARG A 235 -1.66 -5.79 17.32
C ARG A 235 -1.03 -5.54 15.96
N HIS A 236 -0.53 -4.32 15.74
CA HIS A 236 0.02 -3.90 14.46
C HIS A 236 1.51 -4.17 14.31
N PHE A 237 2.21 -4.66 15.33
CA PHE A 237 3.62 -5.04 15.23
C PHE A 237 3.78 -6.42 14.59
N THR A 238 2.75 -7.26 14.65
CA THR A 238 2.70 -8.53 13.93
C THR A 238 2.72 -8.27 12.43
N PRO A 239 3.49 -9.01 11.61
CA PRO A 239 3.46 -8.82 10.16
C PRO A 239 2.04 -8.95 9.63
N GLY A 240 1.73 -8.18 8.58
CA GLY A 240 0.53 -8.42 7.78
C GLY A 240 0.56 -9.80 7.13
N PHE A 241 -0.28 -10.01 6.13
CA PHE A 241 -0.33 -11.28 5.41
C PHE A 241 1.06 -11.75 4.96
N ARG A 242 1.38 -13.00 5.30
CA ARG A 242 2.58 -13.71 4.86
C ARG A 242 2.20 -15.06 4.29
N LEU A 243 2.86 -15.43 3.20
CA LEU A 243 2.86 -16.81 2.74
C LEU A 243 3.71 -17.63 3.72
N THR A 244 3.11 -18.68 4.28
CA THR A 244 3.77 -19.64 5.17
C THR A 244 3.97 -20.98 4.45
N SER A 245 4.94 -21.77 4.89
CA SER A 245 5.21 -23.10 4.33
C SER A 245 4.04 -24.07 4.45
N SER A 246 3.11 -23.85 5.39
CA SER A 246 1.87 -24.63 5.51
C SER A 246 0.85 -24.33 4.41
N ALA A 247 0.87 -23.13 3.82
CA ALA A 247 0.05 -22.76 2.66
C ALA A 247 0.56 -23.37 1.34
N LEU A 248 1.77 -23.94 1.35
CA LEU A 248 2.45 -24.57 0.22
C LEU A 248 2.19 -26.07 0.09
N ARG A 249 1.16 -26.64 0.74
CA ARG A 249 0.76 -28.04 0.52
C ARG A 249 0.19 -28.19 -0.89
N ILE A 250 1.09 -28.38 -1.85
CA ILE A 250 0.78 -28.88 -3.18
C ILE A 250 0.33 -30.32 -2.98
N THR A 251 -0.98 -30.53 -2.86
CA THR A 251 -1.54 -31.87 -2.92
C THR A 251 -1.30 -32.39 -4.32
N ALA A 252 -0.40 -33.36 -4.45
CA ALA A 252 -0.35 -34.19 -5.65
C ALA A 252 -1.76 -34.76 -5.89
N PRO A 253 -2.28 -34.75 -7.13
CA PRO A 253 -3.54 -35.44 -7.39
C PRO A 253 -3.37 -36.90 -6.98
N ALA A 254 -4.33 -37.42 -6.22
CA ALA A 254 -4.40 -38.84 -5.91
C ALA A 254 -4.38 -39.61 -7.24
N ALA A 255 -3.46 -40.57 -7.34
CA ALA A 255 -3.27 -41.44 -8.49
C ALA A 255 -4.50 -42.35 -8.70
#